data_AF-A0A8T5RIR7-F1
#
_entry.id   AF-A0A8T5RIR7-F1
#
_cell.length_a   1.000
_cell.length_b   1.000
_cell.length_c   1.000
_cell.angle_alpha   90.00
_cell.angle_beta   90.00
_cell.angle_gamma   90.00
#
_symmetry.space_group_name_H-M   'P 1'
#
loop_
_entity.id
_entity.type
_entity.pdbx_description
1 polymer ?
#
loop_
_entity_poly.entity_id
_entity_poly.type
_entity_poly.pdbx_seq_one_letter_code
_entity_poly.pdbx_strand_id
1 'polypeptide(L)'
;MSDDGERITKCPYCGLKLGHPYWAHVQQKHPEEYKKKQTWISLYKDYRSMGMDQSICFTVIGELFNVEPQEVKFFLERNKEL
;
A
#
# COMPACT_ATOMS: atom_id res chain seq x y z
N MET A 1 23.13 -2.58 -22.18
CA MET A 1 21.68 -2.82 -22.07
C MET A 1 21.37 -2.77 -20.59
N SER A 2 20.94 -1.62 -20.07
CA SER A 2 20.52 -1.52 -18.67
C SER A 2 19.05 -1.91 -18.65
N ASP A 3 18.80 -3.18 -18.34
CA ASP A 3 17.48 -3.71 -18.01
C ASP A 3 17.09 -3.05 -16.68
N ASP A 4 16.51 -1.85 -16.78
CA ASP A 4 15.91 -1.15 -15.65
C ASP A 4 14.65 -1.94 -15.30
N GLY A 5 14.80 -2.87 -14.36
CA GLY A 5 13.76 -3.78 -13.90
C GLY A 5 12.65 -3.03 -13.17
N GLU A 6 11.86 -2.25 -13.90
CA GLU A 6 10.61 -1.68 -13.43
C GLU A 6 9.77 -2.83 -12.88
N ARG A 7 9.58 -2.86 -11.56
CA ARG A 7 8.66 -3.82 -10.92
C ARG A 7 7.25 -3.46 -11.37
N ILE A 8 6.83 -4.06 -12.47
CA ILE A 8 5.47 -3.90 -13.01
C ILE A 8 4.54 -4.74 -12.14
N THR A 9 3.75 -4.08 -11.31
CA THR A 9 2.71 -4.72 -10.50
C THR A 9 1.35 -4.53 -11.15
N LYS A 10 0.56 -5.60 -11.16
CA LYS A 10 -0.82 -5.52 -11.65
C LYS A 10 -1.72 -4.94 -10.57
N CYS A 11 -2.54 -3.96 -10.95
CA CYS A 11 -3.62 -3.49 -10.08
C CYS A 11 -4.54 -4.68 -9.72
N PRO A 12 -4.80 -4.95 -8.44
CA PRO A 12 -5.65 -6.07 -8.03
C PRO A 12 -7.13 -5.86 -8.40
N TYR A 13 -7.54 -4.63 -8.74
CA TYR A 13 -8.94 -4.28 -9.01
C TYR A 13 -9.29 -4.18 -10.50
N CYS A 14 -8.36 -3.74 -11.35
CA CYS A 14 -8.59 -3.61 -12.80
C CYS A 14 -7.63 -4.43 -13.68
N GLY A 15 -6.61 -5.06 -13.09
CA GLY A 15 -5.64 -5.87 -13.83
C GLY A 15 -4.65 -5.07 -14.69
N LEU A 16 -4.69 -3.73 -14.67
CA LEU A 16 -3.74 -2.89 -15.37
C LEU A 16 -2.32 -3.10 -14.82
N LYS A 17 -1.37 -3.24 -15.74
CA LYS A 17 0.06 -3.28 -15.42
C LYS A 17 0.52 -1.86 -15.07
N LEU A 18 1.03 -1.68 -13.86
CA LEU A 18 1.43 -0.38 -13.33
C LEU A 18 2.87 -0.44 -12.84
N GLY A 19 3.61 0.64 -13.05
CA GLY A 19 4.86 0.87 -12.34
C GLY A 19 4.61 1.12 -10.86
N HIS A 20 5.56 0.75 -10.01
CA HIS A 20 5.53 1.17 -8.62
C HIS A 20 5.69 2.70 -8.51
N PRO A 21 4.91 3.38 -7.65
CA PRO A 21 3.86 2.85 -6.78
C PRO A 21 2.51 2.67 -7.49
N TYR A 22 1.98 1.44 -7.51
CA TYR A 22 0.69 1.14 -8.17
C TYR A 22 -0.52 1.72 -7.41
N TRP A 23 -0.34 2.09 -6.14
CA TRP A 23 -1.35 2.67 -5.27
C TRP A 23 -1.90 4.00 -5.75
N ALA A 24 -1.07 4.82 -6.42
CA ALA A 24 -1.50 6.08 -7.00
C ALA A 24 -2.59 5.88 -8.07
N HIS A 25 -2.55 4.75 -8.79
CA HIS A 25 -3.61 4.37 -9.71
C HIS A 25 -4.86 3.92 -8.97
N VAL A 26 -4.73 3.09 -7.93
CA VAL A 26 -5.86 2.61 -7.13
C VAL A 26 -6.60 3.80 -6.51
N GLN A 27 -5.88 4.77 -5.95
CA GLN A 27 -6.47 5.99 -5.40
C GLN A 27 -7.29 6.79 -6.43
N GLN A 28 -6.79 6.89 -7.67
CA GLN A 28 -7.44 7.67 -8.74
C GLN A 28 -8.58 6.93 -9.45
N LYS A 29 -8.42 5.62 -9.72
CA LYS A 29 -9.34 4.82 -10.53
C LYS A 29 -10.29 3.96 -9.71
N HIS A 30 -9.91 3.60 -8.48
CA HIS A 30 -10.70 2.78 -7.57
C HIS A 30 -10.77 3.43 -6.18
N PRO A 31 -11.26 4.68 -6.06
CA PRO A 31 -11.28 5.39 -4.78
C PRO A 31 -12.11 4.67 -3.71
N GLU A 32 -13.14 3.91 -4.11
CA GLU A 32 -13.97 3.11 -3.19
C GLU A 32 -13.18 1.95 -2.59
N GLU A 33 -12.39 1.24 -3.42
CA GLU A 33 -11.52 0.17 -2.95
C GLU A 33 -10.34 0.72 -2.15
N TYR A 34 -9.78 1.85 -2.59
CA TYR A 34 -8.69 2.53 -1.89
C TYR A 34 -9.10 2.86 -0.45
N LYS A 35 -10.33 3.41 -0.26
CA LYS A 35 -10.88 3.74 1.06
C LYS A 35 -11.11 2.54 1.98
N LYS A 36 -11.09 1.30 1.49
CA LYS A 36 -11.25 0.12 2.35
C LYS A 36 -9.99 -0.10 3.16
N LYS A 37 -10.17 -0.42 4.46
CA LYS A 37 -9.05 -0.75 5.36
C LYS A 37 -8.23 -1.96 4.89
N GLN A 38 -8.77 -2.80 4.01
CA GLN A 38 -8.03 -3.88 3.33
C GLN A 38 -6.79 -3.35 2.59
N THR A 39 -6.87 -2.15 2.02
CA THR A 39 -5.77 -1.48 1.31
C THR A 39 -4.59 -1.19 2.23
N TRP A 40 -4.82 -1.01 3.54
CA TRP A 40 -3.74 -0.78 4.52
C TRP A 40 -2.82 -1.99 4.63
N ILE A 41 -3.37 -3.21 4.58
CA ILE A 41 -2.59 -4.46 4.63
C ILE A 41 -1.68 -4.55 3.41
N SER A 42 -2.24 -4.28 2.23
CA SER A 42 -1.49 -4.41 1.00
C SER A 42 -0.44 -3.31 0.86
N LEU A 43 -0.75 -2.07 1.23
CA LEU A 43 0.22 -0.96 1.31
C LEU A 43 1.36 -1.30 2.27
N TYR A 44 1.02 -1.81 3.46
CA TYR A 44 2.00 -2.22 4.45
C TYR A 44 2.93 -3.30 3.91
N LYS A 45 2.38 -4.37 3.30
CA LYS A 45 3.19 -5.43 2.67
C LYS A 45 4.11 -4.89 1.59
N ASP A 46 3.60 -3.99 0.76
CA ASP A 46 4.37 -3.39 -0.34
C ASP A 46 5.54 -2.56 0.20
N TYR A 47 5.28 -1.66 1.16
CA TYR A 47 6.29 -0.86 1.82
C TYR A 47 7.32 -1.73 2.55
N ARG A 48 6.88 -2.78 3.26
CA ARG A 48 7.78 -3.76 3.90
C ARG A 48 8.63 -4.52 2.90
N SER A 49 8.06 -4.91 1.75
CA SER A 49 8.80 -5.60 0.68
C SER A 49 9.85 -4.70 0.00
N MET A 50 9.64 -3.38 0.04
CA MET A 50 10.62 -2.38 -0.40
C MET A 50 11.71 -2.09 0.67
N GLY A 51 11.67 -2.77 1.82
CA GLY A 51 12.64 -2.59 2.91
C GLY A 51 12.33 -1.42 3.83
N MET A 52 11.12 -0.84 3.76
CA MET A 52 10.71 0.26 4.62
C MET A 52 10.45 -0.23 6.05
N ASP A 53 10.84 0.56 7.05
CA ASP A 53 10.60 0.25 8.46
C ASP A 53 9.10 0.22 8.79
N GLN A 54 8.68 -0.66 9.70
CA GLN A 54 7.28 -0.80 10.08
C GLN A 54 6.69 0.52 10.57
N SER A 55 7.45 1.28 11.36
CA SER A 55 7.01 2.55 11.94
C SER A 55 6.75 3.58 10.84
N ILE A 56 7.63 3.63 9.83
CA ILE A 56 7.47 4.51 8.66
C ILE A 56 6.25 4.08 7.84
N CYS A 57 6.03 2.77 7.66
CA CYS A 57 4.86 2.26 6.96
C CYS A 57 3.55 2.75 7.63
N PHE A 58 3.47 2.68 8.96
CA PHE A 58 2.28 3.15 9.68
C PHE A 58 2.05 4.64 9.51
N THR A 59 3.11 5.45 9.59
CA THR A 59 3.05 6.90 9.38
C THR A 59 2.55 7.22 7.98
N VAL A 60 3.18 6.65 6.94
CA VAL A 60 2.81 6.90 5.54
C VAL A 60 1.36 6.50 5.27
N ILE A 61 0.92 5.32 5.73
CA ILE A 61 -0.47 4.88 5.58
C ILE A 61 -1.41 5.82 6.37
N GLY A 62 -1.02 6.22 7.58
CA GLY A 62 -1.79 7.18 8.38
C GLY A 62 -2.01 8.50 7.65
N GLU A 63 -0.95 9.06 7.07
CA GLU A 63 -1.01 10.28 6.28
C GLU A 63 -1.88 10.12 5.01
N LEU A 64 -1.75 9.00 4.31
CA LEU A 64 -2.53 8.73 3.09
C LEU A 64 -4.05 8.65 3.34
N PHE A 65 -4.44 8.15 4.51
CA PHE A 65 -5.85 7.96 4.89
C PHE A 65 -6.36 8.99 5.89
N ASN A 66 -5.53 9.96 6.28
CA ASN A 66 -5.83 10.94 7.32
C ASN A 66 -6.32 10.29 8.62
N VAL A 67 -5.59 9.26 9.08
CA VAL A 67 -5.84 8.51 10.32
C VAL A 67 -4.56 8.44 11.14
N GLU A 68 -4.69 8.21 12.45
CA GLU A 68 -3.52 8.07 13.30
C GLU A 68 -2.72 6.80 12.95
N PRO A 69 -1.37 6.87 12.96
CA PRO A 69 -0.53 5.71 12.68
C PRO A 69 -0.77 4.57 13.67
N GLN A 70 -1.18 4.89 14.90
CA GLN A 70 -1.61 3.88 15.88
C GLN A 70 -2.85 3.12 15.40
N GLU A 71 -3.83 3.77 14.79
CA GLU A 71 -5.01 3.09 14.25
C GLU A 71 -4.63 2.10 13.15
N VAL A 72 -3.70 2.49 12.26
CA VAL A 72 -3.16 1.59 11.23
C VAL A 72 -2.48 0.39 11.87
N LYS A 73 -1.61 0.62 12.86
CA LYS A 73 -0.94 -0.45 13.60
C LYS A 73 -1.96 -1.42 14.23
N PHE A 74 -2.92 -0.90 15.00
CA PHE A 74 -3.96 -1.71 15.64
C PHE A 74 -4.76 -2.54 14.63
N PHE A 75 -5.06 -1.96 13.47
CA PHE A 75 -5.73 -2.69 12.40
C PHE A 75 -4.87 -3.83 11.85
N LEU A 76 -3.58 -3.59 11.58
CA LEU A 76 -2.65 -4.60 11.09
C LEU A 76 -2.42 -5.72 12.13
N GLU A 77 -2.28 -5.39 13.42
CA GLU A 77 -2.15 -6.37 14.51
C GLU A 77 -3.38 -7.27 14.59
N ARG A 78 -4.57 -6.67 14.52
CA ARG A 78 -5.85 -7.40 14.57
C ARG A 78 -6.04 -8.35 13.37
N ASN A 79 -5.43 -8.03 12.23
CA ASN A 79 -5.45 -8.87 11.03
C ASN A 79 -4.26 -9.84 10.95
N LYS A 80 -3.40 -9.91 11.97
CA LYS A 80 -2.20 -10.79 12.03
C LYS A 80 -1.18 -10.53 10.92
N GLU A 81 -1.02 -9.26 10.56
CA GLU A 81 -0.07 -8.80 9.53
C GLU A 81 1.21 -8.20 10.13
N LEU A 82 1.33 -8.24 11.46
CA LEU A 82 2.47 -7.77 12.25
C LEU A 82 3.16 -8.90 13.00
#